data_AF-A0A7S2SW37-F1
#
_entry.id   AF-A0A7S2SW37-F1
#
_cell.length_a   1.000
_cell.length_b   1.000
_cell.length_c   1.000
_cell.angle_alpha   90.00
_cell.angle_beta   90.00
_cell.angle_gamma   90.00
#
_symmetry.space_group_name_H-M   'P 1'
#
loop_
_entity.id
_entity.type
_entity.pdbx_description
1 polymer ?
#
loop_
_entity_poly.entity_id
_entity_poly.type
_entity_poly.pdbx_seq_one_letter_code
_entity_poly.pdbx_strand_id
1 'polypeptide(L)'
;PLPVYVLPGNASPGLDGLFVGPFDLGIGLGRPLGDMNDPELREAIQLVRATAHDAGAKAGVFCRDGHFAAEMIELGFDLVVPGSDMGVLLDAASRSLVDCQI
;
A
#
# COMPACT_ATOMS: atom_id res chain seq x y z
N PRO A 1 17.94 6.48 12.07
CA PRO A 1 16.63 5.77 12.17
C PRO A 1 15.78 6.34 13.32
N LEU A 2 14.56 6.81 13.01
CA LEU A 2 13.60 7.20 14.04
C LEU A 2 13.12 5.94 14.78
N PRO A 3 12.96 5.95 16.11
CA PRO A 3 12.46 4.81 16.85
C PRO A 3 10.97 4.63 16.55
N VAL A 4 10.62 3.54 15.84
CA VAL A 4 9.23 3.11 15.71
C VAL A 4 8.84 2.38 17.00
N TYR A 5 7.90 2.94 17.75
CA TYR A 5 7.41 2.34 18.98
C TYR A 5 6.23 1.42 18.66
N VAL A 6 6.43 0.11 18.72
CA VAL A 6 5.33 -0.85 18.72
C VAL A 6 4.79 -0.91 20.14
N LEU A 7 3.58 -0.40 20.35
CA LEU A 7 2.93 -0.46 21.66
C LEU A 7 2.66 -1.94 22.00
N PRO A 8 3.08 -2.44 23.17
CA PRO A 8 2.72 -3.79 23.60
C PRO A 8 1.22 -3.81 23.91
N GLY A 9 0.44 -4.54 23.10
CA GLY A 9 -1.00 -4.68 23.34
C GLY A 9 -1.78 -5.19 22.15
N ASN A 10 -3.01 -5.64 22.44
CA ASN A 10 -4.07 -5.83 21.47
C ASN A 10 -4.42 -4.51 20.77
N ALA A 11 -5.06 -4.60 19.60
CA ALA A 11 -5.56 -3.43 18.90
C ALA A 11 -6.38 -2.51 19.83
N SER A 12 -6.26 -1.20 19.62
CA SER A 12 -7.04 -0.22 20.39
C SER A 12 -8.54 -0.56 20.30
N PRO A 13 -9.31 -0.51 21.41
CA PRO A 13 -10.72 -0.87 21.38
C PRO A 13 -11.49 -0.13 20.28
N GLY A 14 -12.13 -0.89 19.39
CA GLY A 14 -12.91 -0.36 18.26
C GLY A 14 -12.11 -0.14 16.96
N LEU A 15 -10.83 -0.53 16.90
CA LEU A 15 -10.06 -0.53 15.66
C LEU A 15 -10.08 -1.91 14.99
N ASP A 16 -10.64 -2.00 13.79
CA ASP A 16 -10.71 -3.26 13.04
C ASP A 16 -9.43 -3.56 12.23
N GLY A 17 -8.63 -2.55 11.91
CA GLY A 17 -7.46 -2.71 11.06
C GLY A 17 -6.67 -1.43 10.80
N LEU A 18 -5.50 -1.61 10.19
CA LEU A 18 -4.65 -0.56 9.67
C LEU A 18 -4.72 -0.56 8.14
N PHE A 19 -4.78 0.63 7.54
CA PHE A 19 -4.79 0.79 6.10
C PHE A 19 -3.60 1.64 5.64
N VAL A 20 -2.84 1.12 4.69
CA VAL A 20 -1.62 1.75 4.17
C VAL A 20 -1.93 2.52 2.89
N GLY A 21 -1.61 3.81 2.88
CA GLY A 21 -1.46 4.60 1.66
C GLY A 21 0.03 4.73 1.31
N PRO A 22 0.58 3.97 0.34
CA PRO A 22 2.02 3.96 0.09
C PRO A 22 2.61 5.33 -0.29
N PHE A 23 1.84 6.17 -1.00
CA PHE A 23 2.28 7.51 -1.39
C PHE A 23 2.45 8.43 -0.19
N ASP A 24 1.41 8.54 0.65
CA ASP A 24 1.46 9.38 1.85
C ASP A 24 2.48 8.85 2.87
N LEU A 25 2.61 7.52 2.98
CA LEU A 25 3.65 6.89 3.81
C LEU A 25 5.05 7.26 3.31
N GLY A 26 5.29 7.19 2.01
CA GLY A 26 6.56 7.61 1.41
C GLY A 26 6.89 9.07 1.69
N ILE A 27 5.90 9.97 1.57
CA ILE A 27 6.03 11.39 1.93
C ILE A 27 6.40 11.55 3.41
N GLY A 28 5.68 10.85 4.30
CA GLY A 28 5.93 10.90 5.74
C GLY A 28 7.32 10.40 6.15
N LEU A 29 7.89 9.48 5.37
CA LEU A 29 9.24 8.95 5.54
C LEU A 29 10.33 9.78 4.83
N GLY A 30 9.95 10.81 4.06
CA GLY A 30 10.89 11.62 3.28
C GLY A 30 11.51 10.87 2.09
N ARG A 31 10.82 9.85 1.56
CA ARG A 31 11.28 9.05 0.42
C ARG A 31 10.94 9.72 -0.92
N PRO A 32 11.64 9.38 -2.02
CA PRO A 32 11.31 9.86 -3.35
C PRO A 32 9.85 9.55 -3.73
N LEU A 33 9.15 10.54 -4.30
CA LEU A 33 7.77 10.37 -4.72
C LEU A 33 7.65 9.35 -5.86
N GLY A 34 6.78 8.37 -5.68
CA GLY A 34 6.35 7.46 -6.74
C GLY A 34 7.28 6.28 -7.01
N ASP A 35 8.35 6.10 -6.24
CA ASP A 35 9.18 4.89 -6.27
C ASP A 35 8.64 3.84 -5.28
N MET A 36 7.83 2.90 -5.77
CA MET A 36 7.28 1.79 -4.97
C MET A 36 8.28 0.66 -4.74
N ASN A 37 9.47 0.72 -5.35
CA ASN A 37 10.56 -0.22 -5.13
C ASN A 37 11.57 0.27 -4.08
N ASP A 38 11.37 1.47 -3.54
CA ASP A 38 12.17 2.01 -2.47
C ASP A 38 12.22 1.04 -1.26
N PRO A 39 13.40 0.54 -0.86
CA PRO A 39 13.51 -0.49 0.16
C PRO A 39 12.93 -0.08 1.52
N GLU A 40 13.12 1.18 1.92
CA GLU A 40 12.63 1.69 3.20
C GLU A 40 11.10 1.82 3.20
N LEU A 41 10.51 2.27 2.08
CA LEU A 41 9.06 2.26 1.92
C LEU A 41 8.51 0.83 1.96
N ARG A 42 9.12 -0.12 1.25
CA ARG A 42 8.68 -1.52 1.25
C ARG A 42 8.78 -2.17 2.64
N GLU A 43 9.84 -1.88 3.39
CA GLU A 43 10.00 -2.33 4.77
C GLU A 43 8.91 -1.73 5.68
N ALA A 44 8.62 -0.44 5.54
CA ALA A 44 7.57 0.23 6.32
C ALA A 44 6.17 -0.34 6.02
N ILE A 45 5.85 -0.62 4.76
CA ILE A 45 4.57 -1.25 4.36
C ILE A 45 4.42 -2.63 5.03
N GLN A 46 5.48 -3.45 5.02
CA GLN A 46 5.46 -4.77 5.66
C GLN A 46 5.39 -4.68 7.19
N LEU A 47 6.05 -3.69 7.79
CA LEU A 47 5.97 -3.45 9.22
C LEU A 47 4.55 -3.12 9.67
N VAL A 48 3.82 -2.28 8.92
CA VAL A 48 2.41 -1.97 9.23
C VAL A 48 1.54 -3.22 9.17
N ARG A 49 1.73 -4.07 8.15
CA ARG A 49 1.03 -5.36 8.01
C ARG A 49 1.28 -6.26 9.22
N ALA A 50 2.55 -6.48 9.55
CA ALA A 50 2.94 -7.32 10.68
C ALA A 50 2.38 -6.78 12.00
N THR A 51 2.48 -5.46 12.22
CA THR A 51 1.95 -4.82 13.44
C THR A 51 0.44 -4.97 13.56
N ALA A 52 -0.31 -4.83 12.47
CA ALA A 52 -1.75 -5.06 12.48
C ALA A 52 -2.08 -6.51 12.88
N HIS A 53 -1.42 -7.48 12.24
CA HIS A 53 -1.64 -8.91 12.50
C HIS A 53 -1.25 -9.32 13.92
N ASP A 54 -0.12 -8.85 14.43
CA ASP A 54 0.34 -9.10 15.81
C ASP A 54 -0.65 -8.55 16.85
N ALA A 55 -1.35 -7.46 16.51
CA ALA A 55 -2.40 -6.86 17.33
C ALA A 55 -3.78 -7.52 17.16
N GLY A 56 -3.90 -8.53 16.29
CA GLY A 56 -5.17 -9.21 15.96
C GLY A 56 -6.09 -8.42 15.02
N ALA A 57 -5.58 -7.38 14.36
CA ALA A 57 -6.30 -6.50 13.46
C ALA A 57 -6.02 -6.82 11.99
N LYS A 58 -6.87 -6.33 11.08
CA LYS A 58 -6.71 -6.49 9.63
C LYS A 58 -5.70 -5.52 9.04
N ALA A 59 -5.01 -5.92 7.98
CA ALA A 59 -4.11 -5.06 7.23
C ALA A 59 -4.68 -4.78 5.83
N GLY A 60 -4.83 -3.50 5.49
CA GLY A 60 -5.26 -3.04 4.16
C GLY A 60 -4.21 -2.18 3.47
N VAL A 61 -4.25 -2.11 2.13
CA VAL A 61 -3.32 -1.30 1.34
C VAL A 61 -3.95 -0.82 0.03
N PHE A 62 -3.66 0.44 -0.32
CA PHE A 62 -3.91 0.96 -1.66
C PHE A 62 -2.76 0.63 -2.61
N CYS A 63 -3.07 0.13 -3.79
CA CYS A 63 -2.10 -0.25 -4.79
C CYS A 63 -2.22 0.65 -6.02
N ARG A 64 -1.09 1.06 -6.58
CA ARG A 64 -1.07 1.91 -7.79
C ARG A 64 -1.66 1.19 -9.01
N ASP A 65 -1.37 -0.11 -9.12
CA ASP A 65 -1.72 -0.94 -10.25
C ASP A 65 -1.97 -2.40 -9.80
N GLY A 66 -2.35 -3.23 -10.76
CA GLY A 66 -2.65 -4.64 -10.52
C GLY A 66 -1.43 -5.51 -10.19
N HIS A 67 -0.22 -5.12 -10.62
CA HIS A 67 0.99 -5.91 -10.32
C HIS A 67 1.36 -5.76 -8.85
N PHE A 68 1.41 -4.53 -8.37
CA PHE A 68 1.64 -4.26 -6.95
C PHE A 68 0.51 -4.83 -6.07
N ALA A 69 -0.74 -4.81 -6.55
CA ALA A 69 -1.85 -5.46 -5.84
C ALA A 69 -1.65 -6.97 -5.69
N ALA A 70 -1.20 -7.68 -6.73
CA ALA A 70 -0.90 -9.10 -6.66
C ALA A 70 0.20 -9.39 -5.63
N GLU A 71 1.28 -8.59 -5.62
CA GLU A 71 2.33 -8.70 -4.61
C GLU A 71 1.79 -8.52 -3.18
N MET A 72 0.90 -7.54 -2.95
CA MET A 72 0.34 -7.31 -1.61
C MET A 72 -0.58 -8.45 -1.17
N ILE A 73 -1.31 -9.07 -2.09
CA ILE A 73 -2.10 -10.29 -1.82
C ILE A 73 -1.17 -11.44 -1.42
N GLU A 74 -0.07 -11.66 -2.14
CA GLU A 74 0.92 -12.69 -1.83
C GLU A 74 1.61 -12.46 -0.47
N LEU A 75 1.84 -11.19 -0.10
CA LEU A 75 2.33 -10.80 1.23
C LEU A 75 1.28 -10.97 2.34
N GLY A 76 0.03 -11.31 2.00
CA GLY A 76 -1.02 -11.63 2.97
C GLY A 76 -1.74 -10.42 3.54
N PHE A 77 -1.86 -9.31 2.81
CA PHE A 77 -2.81 -8.25 3.18
C PHE A 77 -4.26 -8.77 3.10
N ASP A 78 -5.11 -8.35 4.04
CA ASP A 78 -6.52 -8.77 4.12
C ASP A 78 -7.43 -7.96 3.19
N LEU A 79 -7.06 -6.70 2.91
CA LEU A 79 -7.80 -5.79 2.04
C LEU A 79 -6.85 -5.12 1.05
N VAL A 80 -7.02 -5.39 -0.24
CA VAL A 80 -6.18 -4.81 -1.29
C VAL A 80 -7.05 -4.02 -2.25
N VAL A 81 -6.72 -2.73 -2.44
CA VAL A 81 -7.42 -1.83 -3.37
C VAL A 81 -6.57 -1.67 -4.64
N PRO A 82 -6.90 -2.35 -5.75
CA PRO A 82 -6.07 -2.40 -6.95
C PRO A 82 -6.29 -1.18 -7.85
N GLY A 83 -5.78 -0.02 -7.44
CA GLY A 83 -5.88 1.23 -8.20
C GLY A 83 -7.18 1.99 -7.97
N SER A 84 -7.45 2.93 -8.87
CA SER A 84 -8.67 3.74 -8.89
C SER A 84 -9.36 3.65 -10.26
N ASP A 85 -10.65 3.93 -10.29
CA ASP A 85 -11.43 4.06 -11.52
C ASP A 85 -10.79 5.03 -12.54
N MET A 86 -10.34 6.18 -12.07
CA MET A 86 -9.64 7.18 -12.86
C MET A 86 -8.32 6.64 -13.43
N GLY A 87 -7.53 5.92 -12.61
CA GLY A 87 -6.29 5.29 -13.07
C GLY A 87 -6.55 4.25 -14.16
N VAL A 88 -7.55 3.39 -13.94
CA VAL A 88 -7.96 2.36 -14.90
C VAL A 88 -8.45 2.99 -16.21
N LEU A 89 -9.29 4.02 -16.13
CA LEU A 89 -9.79 4.74 -17.31
C LEU A 89 -8.65 5.41 -18.10
N LEU A 90 -7.71 6.05 -17.40
CA LEU A 90 -6.56 6.70 -18.04
C LEU A 90 -5.66 5.68 -18.74
N ASP A 91 -5.38 4.54 -18.09
CA ASP A 91 -4.55 3.48 -18.66
C ASP A 91 -5.24 2.82 -19.87
N ALA A 92 -6.55 2.62 -19.83
CA ALA A 92 -7.32 2.08 -20.94
C ALA A 92 -7.38 3.05 -22.13
N ALA A 93 -7.63 4.33 -21.86
CA ALA A 93 -7.63 5.38 -22.88
C ALA A 93 -6.26 5.51 -23.54
N SER A 94 -5.18 5.53 -22.75
CA SER A 94 -3.81 5.63 -23.26
C SER A 94 -3.46 4.44 -24.16
N ARG A 95 -3.82 3.21 -23.77
CA ARG A 95 -3.65 2.01 -24.60
C ARG A 95 -4.42 2.09 -25.92
N SER A 96 -5.68 2.53 -25.86
CA SER A 96 -6.51 2.68 -27.07
C SER A 96 -5.93 3.71 -28.06
N LEU A 97 -5.21 4.74 -27.59
CA LEU A 97 -4.58 5.72 -28.47
C LEU A 97 -3.33 5.16 -29.16
N VAL A 98 -2.54 4.33 -28.46
CA VAL A 98 -1.38 3.64 -29.07
C VAL A 98 -1.82 2.76 -30.24
N ASP A 99 -2.95 2.05 -30.09
CA ASP A 99 -3.50 1.20 -31.17
C ASP A 99 -3.90 2.02 -32.42
N CYS A 100 -4.24 3.30 -32.23
CA CYS A 100 -4.56 4.22 -33.31
C CYS A 100 -3.33 4.83 -34.01
N GLN A 101 -2.11 4.56 -33.52
CA GLN A 101 -0.85 5.16 -34.04
C GLN A 101 -0.84 6.70 -34.10
N ILE A 102 -1.57 7.36 -33.19
CA ILE A 102 -1.56 8.82 -33.01
C ILE A 102 -0.70 9.21 -31.82
#